data_AF-A0A5E4D734-F1
#
_entry.id   AF-A0A5E4D734-F1
#
_cell.length_a   1.000
_cell.length_b   1.000
_cell.length_c   1.000
_cell.angle_alpha   90.00
_cell.angle_beta   90.00
_cell.angle_gamma   90.00
#
_symmetry.space_group_name_H-M   'P 1'
#
loop_
_entity.id
_entity.type
_entity.pdbx_description
1 polymer ?
#
loop_
_entity_poly.entity_id
_entity_poly.type
_entity_poly.pdbx_seq_one_letter_code
_entity_poly.pdbx_strand_id
1 'polypeptide(L)'
;MPVRCQQSPVLAGSATMATLGALMLYLTKPFSYGKHMEIPAPGGTSCLPARTAWFLQELPAFVVSAGILAWQPRSLFGPPGTLLLGLFCAHYFH
;
A
#
# COMPACT_ATOMS: atom_id res chain seq x y z
N MET A 1 -17.26 7.82 23.87
CA MET A 1 -15.92 8.02 24.47
C MET A 1 -14.99 8.54 23.39
N PRO A 2 -14.18 9.59 23.62
CA PRO A 2 -13.24 10.05 22.60
C PRO A 2 -12.19 8.96 22.37
N VAL A 3 -12.10 8.46 21.13
CA VAL A 3 -11.05 7.52 20.74
C VAL A 3 -9.73 8.29 20.76
N ARG A 4 -8.79 7.90 21.62
CA ARG A 4 -7.46 8.52 21.69
C ARG A 4 -6.55 7.88 20.65
N CYS A 5 -5.81 8.71 19.90
CA CYS A 5 -4.81 8.25 18.96
C CYS A 5 -3.68 7.51 19.69
N GLN A 6 -3.41 6.27 19.28
CA GLN A 6 -2.30 5.46 19.77
C GLN A 6 -1.05 5.79 18.96
N GLN A 7 -0.13 6.57 19.53
CA GLN A 7 1.04 7.08 18.79
C GLN A 7 2.10 6.00 18.52
N SER A 8 2.29 5.06 19.43
CA SER A 8 3.31 4.00 19.30
C SER A 8 3.19 3.18 18.00
N PRO A 9 2.02 2.64 17.60
CA PRO A 9 1.90 1.92 16.33
C PRO A 9 2.10 2.82 15.10
N VAL A 10 1.70 4.10 15.15
CA VAL A 10 1.92 5.06 14.06
C VAL A 10 3.41 5.29 13.83
N LEU A 11 4.17 5.51 14.91
CA LEU A 11 5.62 5.67 14.84
C LEU A 11 6.33 4.39 14.40
N ALA A 12 5.91 3.23 14.90
CA ALA A 12 6.47 1.94 14.50
C ALA A 12 6.27 1.69 13.00
N GLY A 13 5.06 1.87 12.48
CA GLY A 13 4.78 1.70 11.05
C GLY A 13 5.57 2.67 10.17
N SER A 14 5.67 3.93 10.60
CA SER A 14 6.47 4.95 9.89
C SER A 14 7.96 4.59 9.86
N ALA A 15 8.50 4.14 10.99
CA ALA A 15 9.90 3.68 11.08
C ALA A 15 10.14 2.46 10.20
N THR A 16 9.24 1.48 10.19
CA THR A 16 9.34 0.29 9.33
C THR A 16 9.35 0.65 7.85
N MET A 17 8.48 1.58 7.40
CA MET A 17 8.49 2.02 6.00
C MET A 17 9.82 2.70 5.63
N ALA A 18 10.34 3.57 6.50
CA ALA A 18 11.62 4.25 6.27
C ALA A 18 12.79 3.27 6.24
N THR A 19 12.83 2.30 7.16
CA THR A 19 13.91 1.29 7.20
C THR A 19 13.84 0.34 6.01
N LEU A 20 12.65 -0.06 5.56
CA LEU A 20 12.50 -0.84 4.32
C LEU A 20 13.03 -0.05 3.11
N GLY A 21 12.70 1.23 3.00
CA GLY A 21 13.23 2.09 1.95
C GLY A 21 14.77 2.16 1.95
N ALA A 22 15.36 2.39 3.13
CA ALA A 22 16.82 2.41 3.29
C ALA A 22 17.47 1.05 2.97
N LEU A 23 16.83 -0.05 3.37
CA LEU A 23 17.31 -1.39 3.06
C LEU A 23 17.30 -1.65 1.55
N MET A 24 16.27 -1.23 0.83
CA MET A 24 16.22 -1.39 -0.63
C MET A 24 17.30 -0.59 -1.34
N LEU A 25 17.60 0.63 -0.86
CA LEU A 25 18.71 1.43 -1.36
C LEU A 25 20.06 0.76 -1.09
N TYR A 26 20.24 0.19 0.11
CA TYR A 26 21.45 -0.53 0.48
C TYR A 26 21.68 -1.79 -0.35
N LEU A 27 20.62 -2.54 -0.65
CA LEU A 27 20.72 -3.77 -1.43
C LEU A 27 21.10 -3.54 -2.89
N THR A 28 20.82 -2.35 -3.45
CA THR A 28 21.13 -1.92 -4.83
C THR A 28 20.65 -2.85 -5.96
N LYS A 29 19.90 -3.90 -5.62
CA LYS A 29 19.36 -4.88 -6.55
C LYS A 29 17.90 -4.56 -6.87
N PRO A 30 17.51 -4.56 -8.14
CA PRO A 30 16.11 -4.45 -8.49
C PRO A 30 15.34 -5.69 -8.02
N PHE A 31 14.07 -5.51 -7.73
CA PHE A 31 13.17 -6.64 -7.50
C PHE A 31 12.97 -7.43 -8.80
N SER A 32 12.81 -8.75 -8.66
CA SER A 32 12.66 -9.71 -9.75
C SER A 32 11.27 -9.67 -10.41
N TYR A 33 10.89 -8.53 -10.98
CA TYR A 33 9.70 -8.37 -11.82
C TYR A 33 10.00 -7.46 -13.02
N GLY A 34 9.11 -7.46 -14.02
CA GLY A 34 9.25 -6.63 -15.21
C GLY A 34 10.54 -6.96 -15.99
N LYS A 35 11.33 -5.94 -16.35
CA LYS A 35 12.58 -6.12 -17.11
C LYS A 35 13.69 -6.85 -16.33
N HIS A 36 13.54 -6.98 -15.01
CA HIS A 36 14.49 -7.64 -14.12
C HIS A 36 14.06 -9.05 -13.73
N MET A 37 12.98 -9.55 -14.34
CA MET A 37 12.56 -10.94 -14.16
C MET A 37 13.49 -11.85 -14.97
N GLU A 38 14.21 -12.73 -14.27
CA GLU A 38 14.96 -13.81 -14.92
C GLU A 38 13.98 -14.86 -15.44
N ILE A 39 14.23 -15.40 -16.63
CA ILE A 39 13.41 -16.46 -17.22
C ILE A 39 13.48 -17.66 -16.27
N PRO A 40 12.34 -18.11 -15.69
CA PRO A 40 12.38 -19.25 -14.78
C PRO A 40 12.93 -20.48 -15.50
N ALA A 41 13.84 -21.21 -14.84
CA ALA A 41 14.29 -22.51 -15.33
C ALA A 41 13.08 -23.45 -15.54
N PRO A 42 13.17 -24.47 -16.42
CA PRO A 42 12.09 -25.44 -16.59
C PRO A 42 11.79 -26.11 -15.23
N GLY A 43 10.62 -25.81 -14.64
CA GLY A 43 10.22 -26.26 -13.29
C GLY A 43 10.36 -25.22 -12.17
N GLY A 44 10.79 -23.98 -12.47
CA GLY A 44 10.95 -22.89 -11.51
C GLY A 44 9.70 -22.00 -11.41
N THR A 45 9.19 -21.85 -10.17
CA THR A 45 8.19 -20.87 -9.70
C THR A 45 6.90 -20.71 -10.52
N SER A 46 5.77 -21.10 -9.92
CA SER A 46 4.43 -20.81 -10.41
C SER A 46 4.19 -19.29 -10.47
N CYS A 47 4.41 -18.67 -11.64
CA CYS A 47 4.04 -17.28 -11.87
C CYS A 47 2.53 -17.15 -12.05
N LEU A 48 1.95 -16.13 -11.41
CA LEU A 48 0.58 -15.71 -11.68
C LEU A 48 0.55 -14.75 -12.88
N PRO A 49 -0.58 -14.66 -13.60
CA PRO A 49 -0.77 -13.58 -14.57
C PRO A 49 -0.55 -12.22 -13.91
N ALA A 50 0.25 -11.36 -14.54
CA ALA A 50 0.64 -10.06 -13.96
C ALA A 50 -0.58 -9.21 -13.55
N ARG A 51 -1.67 -9.24 -14.33
CA ARG A 51 -2.92 -8.54 -14.00
C ARG A 51 -3.50 -8.99 -12.66
N THR A 52 -3.51 -10.29 -12.40
CA THR A 52 -4.00 -10.85 -11.13
C THR A 52 -3.06 -10.51 -9.98
N ALA A 53 -1.75 -10.60 -10.20
CA ALA A 53 -0.75 -10.27 -9.19
C ALA A 53 -0.85 -8.80 -8.76
N TRP A 54 -0.88 -7.86 -9.71
CA TRP A 54 -1.03 -6.43 -9.43
C TRP A 54 -2.37 -6.11 -8.76
N PHE A 55 -3.47 -6.71 -9.24
CA PHE A 55 -4.77 -6.51 -8.61
C PHE A 55 -4.75 -6.95 -7.14
N LEU A 56 -4.27 -8.15 -6.84
CA LEU A 56 -4.22 -8.67 -5.47
C LEU A 56 -3.23 -7.90 -4.58
N GLN A 57 -2.12 -7.42 -5.16
CA GLN A 57 -1.09 -6.68 -4.43
C GLN A 57 -1.59 -5.29 -3.98
N GLU A 58 -2.29 -4.56 -4.86
CA GLU A 58 -2.69 -3.18 -4.61
C GLU A 58 -4.07 -3.08 -3.93
N LEU A 59 -4.92 -4.12 -4.04
CA LEU A 59 -6.26 -4.17 -3.45
C LEU A 59 -6.32 -3.80 -1.95
N PRO A 60 -5.40 -4.25 -1.07
CA PRO A 60 -5.45 -3.90 0.36
C PRO A 60 -5.35 -2.39 0.61
N ALA A 61 -4.52 -1.68 -0.14
CA ALA A 61 -4.37 -0.23 0.00
C ALA A 61 -5.69 0.50 -0.32
N PHE A 62 -6.39 0.05 -1.37
CA PHE A 62 -7.71 0.58 -1.72
C PHE A 62 -8.79 0.20 -0.70
N VAL A 63 -8.98 -1.09 -0.42
CA VAL A 63 -10.11 -1.57 0.40
C VAL A 63 -10.04 -1.05 1.83
N VAL A 64 -8.84 -1.02 2.43
CA VAL A 64 -8.67 -0.51 3.81
C VAL A 64 -8.98 0.99 3.87
N SER A 65 -8.41 1.79 2.97
CA SER A 65 -8.63 3.25 2.95
C SER A 65 -10.08 3.62 2.62
N ALA A 66 -10.68 2.95 1.64
CA ALA A 66 -12.10 3.12 1.30
C ALA A 66 -13.02 2.72 2.46
N GLY A 67 -12.69 1.65 3.19
CA GLY A 67 -13.39 1.25 4.40
C GLY A 67 -13.34 2.33 5.48
N ILE A 68 -12.16 2.89 5.77
CA ILE A 68 -12.00 3.99 6.73
C ILE A 68 -12.84 5.21 6.30
N LEU A 69 -12.81 5.55 5.01
CA LEU A 69 -13.54 6.69 4.44
C LEU A 69 -15.06 6.48 4.52
N ALA A 70 -15.55 5.28 4.25
CA ALA A 70 -16.98 4.95 4.30
C ALA A 70 -17.58 5.08 5.71
N TRP A 71 -16.73 4.97 6.74
CA TRP A 71 -17.11 5.16 8.15
C TRP A 71 -17.06 6.63 8.59
N GLN A 72 -16.56 7.56 7.76
CA GLN A 72 -16.57 8.99 8.07
C GLN A 72 -17.96 9.61 7.80
N PRO A 73 -18.35 10.64 8.58
CA PRO A 73 -19.57 11.39 8.30
C PRO A 73 -19.49 12.07 6.91
N ARG A 74 -20.57 11.99 6.14
CA ARG A 74 -20.68 12.46 4.74
C ARG A 74 -20.75 13.98 4.60
N SER A 75 -19.80 14.71 5.18
CA SER A 75 -19.61 16.14 4.89
C SER A 75 -18.55 16.32 3.80
N LEU A 76 -18.94 16.89 2.66
CA LEU A 76 -18.02 17.32 1.60
C LEU A 76 -16.97 18.34 2.10
N PHE A 77 -17.28 19.06 3.18
CA PHE A 77 -16.41 19.99 3.89
C PHE A 77 -16.00 19.44 5.26
N GLY A 78 -15.67 18.14 5.30
CA GLY A 78 -15.10 17.50 6.49
C GLY A 78 -13.67 17.95 6.78
N PRO A 79 -13.01 17.33 7.77
CA PRO A 79 -11.61 17.62 8.08
C PRO A 79 -10.72 17.42 6.84
N PRO A 80 -9.69 18.26 6.61
CA PRO A 80 -8.77 18.13 5.47
C PRO A 80 -8.18 16.73 5.28
N GLY A 81 -7.95 16.00 6.39
CA GLY A 81 -7.49 14.61 6.36
C GLY A 81 -8.42 13.65 5.61
N THR A 82 -9.73 13.89 5.62
CA THR A 82 -10.72 13.08 4.89
C THR A 82 -10.58 13.27 3.38
N LEU A 83 -10.28 14.49 2.94
CA LEU A 83 -10.03 14.80 1.54
C LEU A 83 -8.72 14.16 1.05
N LEU A 84 -7.65 14.23 1.85
CA LEU A 84 -6.40 13.53 1.55
C LEU A 84 -6.57 12.01 1.49
N LEU A 85 -7.36 11.44 2.40
CA LEU A 85 -7.73 10.02 2.35
C LEU A 85 -8.52 9.69 1.07
N GLY A 86 -9.44 10.55 0.66
CA GLY A 86 -10.19 10.38 -0.59
C GLY A 86 -9.29 10.40 -1.84
N LEU A 87 -8.30 11.28 -1.89
CA LEU A 87 -7.29 11.31 -2.95
C LEU A 87 -6.45 10.02 -2.98
N PHE A 88 -6.09 9.50 -1.81
CA PHE A 88 -5.40 8.21 -1.69
C PHE A 88 -6.28 7.06 -2.23
N CYS A 89 -7.55 7.01 -1.85
CA CYS A 89 -8.51 6.03 -2.38
C CYS A 89 -8.63 6.12 -3.92
N ALA A 90 -8.73 7.34 -4.45
CA ALA A 90 -8.85 7.57 -5.88
C ALA A 90 -7.62 7.09 -6.65
N HIS A 91 -6.42 7.28 -6.08
CA HIS A 91 -5.17 6.78 -6.67
C HIS A 91 -5.14 5.26 -6.77
N TYR A 92 -5.49 4.55 -5.69
CA TYR A 92 -5.44 3.07 -5.66
C TYR A 92 -6.65 2.39 -6.32
N PHE A 93 -7.70 3.15 -6.68
CA PHE A 93 -8.81 2.63 -7.47
C PHE A 93 -8.49 2.54 -8.97
N HIS A 94 -7.58 3.39 -9.46
CA HIS A 94 -7.20 3.49 -10.87
C HIS A 94 -6.11 2.48 -11.23
#